data_AF-A0A918FLP4-F1
#
_entry.id   AF-A0A918FLP4-F1
#
_cell.length_a   1.000
_cell.length_b   1.000
_cell.length_c   1.000
_cell.angle_alpha   90.00
_cell.angle_beta   90.00
_cell.angle_gamma   90.00
#
_symmetry.space_group_name_H-M   'P 1'
#
loop_
_entity.id
_entity.type
_entity.pdbx_description
1 polymer ?
#
loop_
_entity_poly.entity_id
_entity_poly.type
_entity_poly.pdbx_seq_one_letter_code
_entity_poly.pdbx_strand_id
1 'polypeptide(L)'
;MRSSSIGHISIWPITRALDLHGSHPATCFPPAVALASSWDPELIGRVGEALGREARALGVDVLLGPGVNIKRSPLCGRNFEYFSEDPLLSGVLGTAHVVGVQSQGVGASVKHFAANNQETERMRVSADVDTRTLREIYLRHSSGSWSRPAR
;
A
#
# COMPACT_ATOMS: atom_id res chain seq x y z
N MET A 1 -7.90 -16.82 10.84
CA MET A 1 -6.95 -16.07 10.00
C MET A 1 -6.72 -14.70 10.64
N ARG A 2 -5.58 -14.48 11.31
CA ARG A 2 -5.28 -13.19 11.96
C ARG A 2 -4.62 -12.27 10.92
N SER A 3 -5.21 -11.09 10.71
CA SER A 3 -4.81 -10.09 9.72
C SER A 3 -3.53 -9.39 10.19
N SER A 4 -2.40 -9.63 9.53
CA SER A 4 -1.09 -9.01 9.82
C SER A 4 -0.96 -7.55 9.30
N SER A 5 -2.06 -6.81 9.27
CA SER A 5 -2.15 -5.51 8.55
C SER A 5 -2.44 -4.33 9.48
N ILE A 6 -1.78 -4.26 10.63
CA ILE A 6 -1.78 -3.08 11.49
C ILE A 6 -0.42 -2.42 11.31
N GLY A 7 -0.30 -1.39 10.49
CA GLY A 7 0.84 -0.44 10.44
C GLY A 7 2.22 -0.98 10.05
N HIS A 8 2.41 -2.29 10.05
CA HIS A 8 3.66 -2.98 9.79
C HIS A 8 3.67 -3.45 8.35
N ILE A 9 4.63 -2.95 7.56
CA ILE A 9 5.10 -3.72 6.42
C ILE A 9 5.83 -4.92 7.03
N SER A 10 5.10 -6.00 7.25
CA SER A 10 5.65 -7.24 7.77
C SER A 10 6.42 -7.90 6.62
N ILE A 11 7.73 -7.71 6.61
CA ILE A 11 8.65 -8.42 5.72
C ILE A 11 8.86 -9.80 6.36
N TRP A 12 8.47 -10.88 5.67
CA TRP A 12 8.53 -12.26 6.20
C TRP A 12 9.64 -13.08 5.53
N PRO A 13 10.81 -13.27 6.17
CA PRO A 13 11.81 -14.24 5.72
C PRO A 13 11.54 -15.65 6.25
N ILE A 14 11.93 -16.65 5.46
CA ILE A 14 12.21 -18.00 5.96
C ILE A 14 13.72 -18.05 6.34
N THR A 15 14.05 -17.79 7.62
CA THR A 15 15.16 -18.35 8.45
C THR A 15 15.93 -17.38 9.37
N ARG A 16 15.84 -17.68 10.69
CA ARG A 16 16.68 -17.40 11.88
C ARG A 16 16.65 -16.00 12.56
N ALA A 17 16.42 -16.07 13.87
CA ALA A 17 16.24 -15.00 14.87
C ALA A 17 14.94 -14.21 14.67
N LEU A 18 13.85 -14.87 15.05
CA LEU A 18 12.49 -14.37 14.94
C LEU A 18 12.10 -13.61 16.22
N ASP A 19 11.38 -12.50 16.08
CA ASP A 19 10.67 -11.84 17.16
C ASP A 19 9.50 -12.71 17.69
N LEU A 20 8.71 -12.17 18.63
CA LEU A 20 7.53 -12.87 19.22
C LEU A 20 6.52 -13.39 18.17
N HIS A 21 6.64 -12.96 16.91
CA HIS A 21 5.73 -13.29 15.82
C HIS A 21 6.37 -14.09 14.68
N GLY A 22 7.65 -14.46 14.75
CA GLY A 22 8.24 -15.14 13.61
C GLY A 22 8.92 -14.19 12.61
N SER A 23 9.26 -12.96 12.98
CA SER A 23 9.76 -11.94 12.04
C SER A 23 11.20 -11.50 12.33
N HIS A 24 11.94 -11.12 11.30
CA HIS A 24 13.24 -10.51 11.48
C HIS A 24 13.09 -9.04 11.91
N PRO A 25 14.04 -8.47 12.66
CA PRO A 25 14.09 -7.04 12.88
C PRO A 25 14.10 -6.30 11.53
N ALA A 26 13.17 -5.35 11.37
CA ALA A 26 12.99 -4.56 10.17
C ALA A 26 12.68 -3.11 10.53
N THR A 27 12.90 -2.21 9.59
CA THR A 27 12.69 -0.78 9.78
C THR A 27 11.19 -0.45 9.80
N CYS A 28 10.76 0.28 10.82
CA CYS A 28 9.38 0.77 10.90
C CYS A 28 9.25 2.10 10.16
N PHE A 29 8.80 2.06 8.91
CA PHE A 29 8.56 3.25 8.09
C PHE A 29 7.26 3.97 8.52
N PRO A 30 7.15 5.29 8.28
CA PRO A 30 5.91 6.02 8.53
C PRO A 30 4.72 5.42 7.76
N PRO A 31 3.50 5.44 8.34
CA PRO A 31 2.32 4.93 7.66
C PRO A 31 1.98 5.77 6.43
N ALA A 32 1.24 5.18 5.48
CA ALA A 32 0.92 5.82 4.21
C ALA A 32 0.21 7.18 4.37
N VAL A 33 -0.61 7.36 5.41
CA VAL A 33 -1.22 8.67 5.72
C VAL A 33 -0.19 9.74 6.04
N ALA A 34 0.85 9.41 6.81
CA ALA A 34 1.89 10.36 7.19
C ALA A 34 2.80 10.69 5.99
N LEU A 35 3.11 9.67 5.18
CA LEU A 35 3.82 9.88 3.92
C LEU A 35 2.99 10.75 2.96
N ALA A 36 1.70 10.50 2.82
CA ALA A 36 0.82 11.29 1.95
C ALA A 36 0.75 12.77 2.35
N SER A 37 0.84 13.07 3.65
CA SER A 37 0.88 14.45 4.14
C SER A 37 2.09 15.25 3.66
N SER A 38 3.14 14.60 3.13
CA SER A 38 4.28 15.29 2.50
C SER A 38 3.98 15.82 1.10
N TRP A 39 3.01 15.23 0.38
CA TRP A 39 2.76 15.50 -1.04
C TRP A 39 4.00 15.36 -1.95
N ASP A 40 4.99 14.56 -1.53
CA ASP A 40 6.30 14.43 -2.21
C ASP A 40 6.46 13.02 -2.81
N PRO A 41 6.17 12.81 -4.11
CA PRO A 41 6.33 11.52 -4.76
C PRO A 41 7.78 11.02 -4.76
N GLU A 42 8.78 11.91 -4.78
CA GLU A 42 10.19 11.51 -4.75
C GLU A 42 10.56 10.92 -3.39
N LEU A 43 10.08 11.53 -2.29
CA LEU A 43 10.22 10.96 -0.95
C LEU A 43 9.57 9.57 -0.86
N ILE A 44 8.35 9.42 -1.38
CA ILE A 44 7.66 8.13 -1.36
C ILE A 44 8.43 7.09 -2.20
N GLY A 45 9.00 7.50 -3.33
CA GLY A 45 9.90 6.66 -4.14
C GLY A 45 11.11 6.18 -3.35
N ARG A 46 11.82 7.08 -2.66
CA ARG A 46 12.98 6.72 -1.81
C ARG A 46 12.60 5.78 -0.66
N VAL A 47 11.42 5.95 -0.07
CA VAL A 47 10.88 5.02 0.93
C VAL A 47 10.61 3.65 0.30
N GLY A 48 10.03 3.61 -0.90
CA GLY A 48 9.82 2.38 -1.65
C GLY A 48 11.13 1.64 -1.97
N GLU A 49 12.17 2.36 -2.38
CA GLU A 49 13.49 1.78 -2.59
C GLU A 49 14.11 1.22 -1.31
N ALA A 50 13.98 1.94 -0.18
CA ALA A 50 14.48 1.47 1.10
C ALA A 50 13.78 0.17 1.53
N LEU A 51 12.47 0.11 1.36
CA LEU A 51 11.67 -1.10 1.57
C LEU A 51 12.10 -2.25 0.65
N GLY A 52 12.31 -1.98 -0.64
CA GLY A 52 12.76 -2.98 -1.60
C GLY A 52 14.15 -3.55 -1.26
N ARG A 53 15.09 -2.69 -0.82
CA ARG A 53 16.41 -3.14 -0.34
C ARG A 53 16.32 -4.02 0.89
N GLU A 54 15.52 -3.61 1.88
CA GLU A 54 15.32 -4.38 3.11
C GLU A 54 14.62 -5.72 2.81
N ALA A 55 13.57 -5.71 2.00
CA ALA A 55 12.86 -6.92 1.57
C ALA A 55 13.78 -7.92 0.86
N ARG A 56 14.62 -7.46 -0.06
CA ARG A 56 15.59 -8.31 -0.74
C ARG A 56 16.65 -8.87 0.21
N ALA A 57 17.17 -8.06 1.13
CA ALA A 57 18.12 -8.52 2.15
C ALA A 57 17.52 -9.60 3.07
N LEU A 58 16.21 -9.51 3.26
CA LEU A 58 15.37 -10.42 4.04
C LEU A 58 14.78 -11.57 3.19
N GLY A 59 15.16 -11.72 1.92
CA GLY A 59 14.68 -12.83 1.07
C GLY A 59 13.17 -12.80 0.79
N VAL A 60 12.55 -11.62 0.79
CA VAL A 60 11.14 -11.42 0.44
C VAL A 60 11.01 -10.96 -1.00
N ASP A 61 10.33 -11.77 -1.79
CA ASP A 61 10.15 -11.52 -3.23
C ASP A 61 9.01 -10.53 -3.53
N VAL A 62 8.00 -10.44 -2.66
CA VAL A 62 6.81 -9.59 -2.87
C VAL A 62 6.40 -8.88 -1.58
N LEU A 63 6.30 -7.55 -1.64
CA LEU A 63 5.70 -6.73 -0.59
C LEU A 63 4.19 -6.60 -0.79
N LEU A 64 3.42 -6.89 0.26
CA LEU A 64 1.97 -6.73 0.28
C LEU A 64 1.56 -5.28 0.49
N GLY A 65 1.88 -4.42 -0.48
CA GLY A 65 1.54 -3.01 -0.50
C GLY A 65 1.90 -2.36 -1.84
N PRO A 66 1.51 -1.08 -2.05
CA PRO A 66 0.88 -0.19 -1.06
C PRO A 66 -0.64 -0.37 -0.95
N GLY A 67 -1.21 0.14 0.15
CA GLY A 67 -2.65 0.32 0.32
C GLY A 67 -3.14 1.59 -0.39
N VAL A 68 -4.02 1.46 -1.38
CA VAL A 68 -4.48 2.57 -2.24
C VAL A 68 -5.99 2.80 -2.19
N ASN A 69 -6.71 2.14 -1.27
CA ASN A 69 -8.14 2.38 -1.09
C ASN A 69 -8.41 3.84 -0.70
N ILE A 70 -9.49 4.40 -1.25
CA ILE A 70 -9.91 5.78 -0.96
C ILE A 70 -10.40 5.94 0.48
N LYS A 71 -10.02 7.03 1.15
CA LYS A 71 -10.55 7.37 2.49
C LYS A 71 -12.00 7.88 2.42
N ARG A 72 -12.95 6.98 2.16
CA ARG A 72 -14.38 7.31 2.00
C ARG A 72 -15.00 7.91 3.27
N SER A 73 -14.62 7.38 4.43
CA SER A 73 -15.12 7.81 5.74
C SER A 73 -13.95 7.95 6.70
N PRO A 74 -13.91 8.99 7.55
CA PRO A 74 -12.86 9.15 8.55
C PRO A 74 -12.86 8.02 9.59
N LEU A 75 -13.98 7.29 9.73
CA LEU A 75 -14.16 6.21 10.70
C LEU A 75 -13.58 4.86 10.25
N CYS A 76 -13.06 4.74 9.03
CA CYS A 76 -12.48 3.49 8.57
C CYS A 76 -11.17 3.17 9.33
N GLY A 77 -11.15 2.01 10.00
CA GLY A 77 -10.03 1.57 10.83
C GLY A 77 -8.70 1.37 10.10
N ARG A 78 -8.69 1.33 8.76
CA ARG A 78 -7.48 1.17 7.92
C ARG A 78 -7.05 2.44 7.20
N ASN A 79 -7.66 3.58 7.47
CA ASN A 79 -7.25 4.85 6.84
C ASN A 79 -5.77 5.18 7.06
N PHE A 80 -5.14 4.69 8.14
CA PHE A 80 -3.71 4.94 8.39
C PHE A 80 -2.80 4.32 7.30
N GLU A 81 -3.18 3.19 6.70
CA GLU A 81 -2.39 2.50 5.66
C GLU A 81 -2.75 2.94 4.22
N TYR A 82 -3.68 3.89 4.07
CA TYR A 82 -4.08 4.46 2.78
C TYR A 82 -3.58 5.90 2.63
N PHE A 83 -3.34 6.32 1.40
CA PHE A 83 -2.79 7.66 1.10
C PHE A 83 -3.82 8.78 1.33
N SER A 84 -4.91 8.82 0.57
CA SER A 84 -5.82 9.97 0.56
C SER A 84 -7.29 9.61 0.27
N GLU A 85 -8.18 10.57 0.48
CA GLU A 85 -9.52 10.60 -0.11
C GLU A 85 -9.50 10.98 -1.59
N ASP A 86 -8.45 11.68 -2.03
CA ASP A 86 -8.27 12.08 -3.42
C ASP A 86 -7.66 10.94 -4.26
N PRO A 87 -8.30 10.54 -5.37
CA PRO A 87 -7.81 9.44 -6.19
C PRO A 87 -6.56 9.78 -7.01
N LEU A 88 -6.34 11.05 -7.35
CA LEU A 88 -5.17 11.46 -8.11
C LEU A 88 -3.92 11.38 -7.23
N LEU A 89 -3.96 11.97 -6.04
CA LEU A 89 -2.89 11.92 -5.06
C LEU A 89 -2.57 10.46 -4.68
N SER A 90 -3.60 9.66 -4.41
CA SER A 90 -3.42 8.23 -4.09
C SER A 90 -2.76 7.47 -5.25
N GLY A 91 -3.12 7.78 -6.50
CA GLY A 91 -2.50 7.19 -7.69
C GLY A 91 -1.04 7.62 -7.87
N VAL A 92 -0.73 8.90 -7.75
CA VAL A 92 0.64 9.44 -7.89
C VAL A 92 1.56 8.82 -6.83
N LEU A 93 1.18 8.88 -5.56
CA LEU A 93 1.99 8.35 -4.47
C LEU A 93 2.09 6.83 -4.49
N GLY A 94 0.98 6.13 -4.77
CA GLY A 94 0.99 4.68 -4.92
C GLY A 94 1.93 4.21 -6.04
N THR A 95 1.98 4.95 -7.15
CA THR A 95 2.90 4.65 -8.27
C THR A 95 4.35 4.86 -7.87
N ALA A 96 4.66 5.99 -7.21
CA ALA A 96 6.02 6.25 -6.75
C ALA A 96 6.52 5.16 -5.80
N HIS A 97 5.67 4.71 -4.86
CA HIS A 97 6.00 3.62 -3.95
C HIS A 97 6.29 2.31 -4.70
N VAL A 98 5.43 1.95 -5.65
CA VAL A 98 5.58 0.71 -6.44
C VAL A 98 6.85 0.74 -7.29
N VAL A 99 7.09 1.85 -7.99
CA VAL A 99 8.31 2.04 -8.80
C VAL A 99 9.56 1.93 -7.92
N GLY A 100 9.55 2.57 -6.74
CA GLY A 100 10.64 2.49 -5.77
C GLY A 100 10.92 1.05 -5.33
N VAL A 101 9.89 0.31 -4.90
CA VAL A 101 10.02 -1.10 -4.49
C VAL A 101 10.54 -1.97 -5.64
N GLN A 102 9.92 -1.87 -6.82
CA GLN A 102 10.25 -2.69 -7.98
C GLN A 102 11.62 -2.38 -8.58
N SER A 103 12.15 -1.16 -8.40
CA SER A 103 13.52 -0.81 -8.81
C SER A 103 14.59 -1.67 -8.11
N GLN A 104 14.25 -2.29 -6.97
CA GLN A 104 15.17 -3.14 -6.20
C GLN A 104 15.02 -4.63 -6.51
N GLY A 105 14.17 -5.00 -7.49
CA GLY A 105 13.91 -6.38 -7.89
C GLY A 105 12.89 -7.11 -7.00
N VAL A 106 12.11 -6.38 -6.21
CA VAL A 106 11.04 -6.92 -5.34
C VAL A 106 9.68 -6.55 -5.91
N GLY A 107 8.74 -7.48 -5.98
CA GLY A 107 7.38 -7.21 -6.44
C GLY A 107 6.57 -6.36 -5.45
N ALA A 108 5.66 -5.54 -5.95
CA ALA A 108 4.69 -4.80 -5.13
C ALA A 108 3.27 -5.30 -5.43
N SER A 109 2.51 -5.64 -4.39
CA SER A 109 1.12 -6.08 -4.49
C SER A 109 0.18 -4.97 -4.02
N VAL A 110 -0.30 -4.19 -4.99
CA VAL A 110 -1.25 -3.09 -4.77
C VAL A 110 -2.55 -3.64 -4.21
N LYS A 111 -3.03 -3.05 -3.11
CA LYS A 111 -4.22 -3.54 -2.40
C LYS A 111 -5.09 -2.39 -1.90
N HIS A 112 -6.36 -2.62 -1.60
CA HIS A 112 -7.17 -3.80 -1.89
C HIS A 112 -8.08 -3.44 -3.05
N PHE A 113 -7.95 -4.18 -4.13
CA PHE A 113 -8.82 -4.05 -5.28
C PHE A 113 -10.15 -4.80 -5.00
N ALA A 114 -11.30 -4.14 -4.84
CA ALA A 114 -11.54 -2.70 -4.83
C ALA A 114 -12.56 -2.33 -3.73
N ALA A 115 -12.78 -1.03 -3.51
CA ALA A 115 -13.83 -0.49 -2.63
C ALA A 115 -13.86 -1.03 -1.17
N ASN A 116 -12.72 -1.51 -0.65
CA ASN A 116 -12.58 -1.95 0.73
C ASN A 116 -12.34 -0.75 1.68
N ASN A 117 -13.39 0.05 1.91
CA ASN A 117 -13.31 1.31 2.65
C ASN A 117 -14.02 1.27 4.01
N GLN A 118 -14.38 0.08 4.49
CA GLN A 118 -15.02 -0.16 5.79
C GLN A 118 -14.53 -1.49 6.38
N GLU A 119 -14.09 -1.47 7.63
CA GLU A 119 -13.61 -2.67 8.31
C GLU A 119 -14.74 -3.48 8.97
N THR A 120 -15.76 -2.80 9.48
CA THR A 120 -16.96 -3.44 10.05
C THR A 120 -17.59 -4.36 9.03
N GLU A 121 -17.70 -5.65 9.36
CA GLU A 121 -18.23 -6.69 8.48
C GLU A 121 -17.55 -6.77 7.10
N ARG A 122 -16.25 -6.43 6.96
CA ARG A 122 -15.51 -6.44 5.67
C ARG A 122 -15.52 -7.78 4.92
N MET A 123 -15.85 -8.87 5.62
CA MET A 123 -15.97 -10.22 5.04
C MET A 123 -17.38 -10.52 4.49
N ARG A 124 -18.34 -9.60 4.66
CA ARG A 124 -19.76 -9.79 4.33
C ARG A 124 -20.40 -8.60 3.63
N VAL A 125 -19.85 -7.40 3.79
CA VAL A 125 -20.39 -6.17 3.21
C VAL A 125 -20.34 -6.19 1.68
N SER A 126 -21.40 -5.71 1.03
CA SER A 126 -21.41 -5.36 -0.39
C SER A 126 -21.17 -3.86 -0.56
N ALA A 127 -20.34 -3.48 -1.53
CA ALA A 127 -20.17 -2.08 -1.92
C ALA A 127 -20.93 -1.81 -3.21
N ASP A 128 -22.13 -1.25 -3.09
CA ASP A 128 -22.97 -0.90 -4.23
C ASP A 128 -22.60 0.52 -4.72
N VAL A 129 -21.87 0.59 -5.83
CA VAL A 129 -21.29 1.83 -6.37
C VAL A 129 -21.67 1.97 -7.84
N ASP A 130 -22.12 3.15 -8.26
CA ASP A 130 -22.42 3.40 -9.67
C ASP A 130 -21.13 3.40 -10.53
N THR A 131 -21.28 3.15 -11.83
CA THR A 131 -20.13 2.98 -12.75
C THR A 131 -19.23 4.22 -12.81
N ARG A 132 -19.81 5.42 -12.73
CA ARG A 132 -19.03 6.66 -12.82
C ARG A 132 -18.19 6.81 -11.56
N THR A 133 -18.81 6.70 -10.38
CA THR A 133 -18.10 6.81 -9.10
C THR A 133 -17.03 5.72 -8.96
N LEU A 134 -17.34 4.48 -9.38
CA LEU A 134 -16.36 3.39 -9.37
C LEU A 134 -15.14 3.74 -10.22
N ARG A 135 -15.32 4.24 -11.45
CA ARG A 135 -14.22 4.58 -12.37
C ARG A 135 -13.44 5.83 -11.96
N GLU A 136 -14.15 6.89 -11.58
CA GLU A 136 -13.56 8.20 -11.34
C GLU A 136 -12.93 8.33 -9.94
N ILE A 137 -13.38 7.54 -8.97
CA ILE A 137 -12.90 7.59 -7.57
C ILE A 137 -12.15 6.31 -7.21
N TYR A 138 -12.82 5.16 -7.18
CA TYR A 138 -12.25 3.94 -6.60
C TYR A 138 -11.29 3.18 -7.50
N LEU A 139 -11.33 3.39 -8.82
CA LEU A 139 -10.44 2.75 -9.80
C LEU A 139 -9.53 3.77 -10.51
N ARG A 140 -9.64 5.05 -10.16
CA ARG A 140 -8.88 6.10 -10.85
C ARG A 140 -7.38 5.98 -10.59
N HIS A 141 -7.00 5.55 -9.39
CA HIS A 141 -5.60 5.29 -9.01
C HIS A 141 -4.97 4.11 -9.78
N SER A 142 -5.75 3.19 -10.34
CA SER A 142 -5.26 2.04 -11.12
C SER A 142 -5.31 2.26 -12.64
N SER A 143 -6.04 3.26 -13.12
CA SER A 143 -6.29 3.48 -14.55
C SER A 143 -5.38 4.53 -15.21
N GLY A 144 -4.79 5.46 -14.43
CA GLY A 144 -4.06 6.61 -14.98
C GLY A 144 -2.52 6.50 -14.98
N SER A 145 -1.92 5.78 -14.04
CA SER A 145 -0.46 5.79 -13.84
C SER A 145 0.26 4.53 -14.32
N TRP A 146 -0.46 3.41 -14.41
CA TRP A 146 0.08 2.09 -14.78
C TRP A 146 0.27 1.90 -16.30
N SER A 147 -0.27 2.81 -17.11
CA SER A 147 -0.26 2.75 -18.57
C SER A 147 0.82 3.61 -19.24
N ARG A 148 1.63 4.34 -18.46
CA ARG A 148 2.76 5.10 -19.00
C ARG A 148 4.07 4.39 -18.68
N PRO A 149 4.75 3.76 -19.67
CA PRO A 149 6.11 3.29 -19.45
C PRO A 149 6.99 4.47 -19.02
N ALA A 150 7.87 4.22 -18.04
CA ALA A 150 8.96 5.14 -17.74
C ALA A 150 9.68 5.46 -19.06
N ARG A 151 9.77 6.75 -19.39
CA ARG A 151 10.63 7.21 -20.48
C ARG A 151 12.05 7.33 -19.96
#